data_AF-A0A958R4T5-F1
#
_entry.id   AF-A0A958R4T5-F1
#
_cell.length_a   1.000
_cell.length_b   1.000
_cell.length_c   1.000
_cell.angle_alpha   90.00
_cell.angle_beta   90.00
_cell.angle_gamma   90.00
#
_symmetry.space_group_name_H-M   'P 1'
#
loop_
_entity.id
_entity.type
_entity.pdbx_description
1 polymer ?
#
loop_
_entity_poly.entity_id
_entity_poly.type
_entity_poly.pdbx_seq_one_letter_code
_entity_poly.pdbx_strand_id
1 'polypeptide(L)'
;MSDLYSIWTANRIHSLRLRLGWSCSDLARRLECTSLEVLKWELQENSPEEKYFSKLEFIEKQAEEVSYEMQICPLAESRLESTDKEQILLDELI
;
A
#
# COMPACT_ATOMS: atom_id res chain seq x y z
N MET A 1 -28.94 9.01 11.33
CA MET A 1 -28.12 9.54 10.22
C MET A 1 -26.93 8.61 10.12
N SER A 2 -27.04 7.66 9.21
CA SER A 2 -26.17 6.49 9.08
C SER A 2 -24.87 6.84 8.36
N ASP A 3 -23.77 6.37 8.94
CA ASP A 3 -22.38 6.52 8.51
C ASP A 3 -22.19 6.43 6.99
N LEU A 4 -21.89 7.57 6.37
CA LEU A 4 -21.19 7.62 5.09
C LEU A 4 -19.79 7.09 5.37
N TYR A 5 -19.59 5.81 5.06
CA TYR A 5 -18.31 5.11 5.15
C TYR A 5 -17.16 5.99 4.63
N SER A 6 -16.28 6.42 5.52
CA SER A 6 -14.97 6.92 5.12
C SER A 6 -14.27 5.80 4.34
N ILE A 7 -13.95 6.05 3.06
CA ILE A 7 -13.23 5.11 2.18
C ILE A 7 -11.94 4.61 2.86
N TRP A 8 -11.35 5.45 3.71
CA TRP A 8 -10.18 5.13 4.52
C TRP A 8 -10.58 4.79 5.95
N THR A 9 -10.56 3.50 6.26
CA THR A 9 -10.78 2.98 7.63
C THR A 9 -9.46 2.90 8.40
N ALA A 10 -9.55 2.90 9.72
CA ALA A 10 -8.41 2.72 10.62
C ALA A 10 -7.56 1.49 10.26
N ASN A 11 -8.22 0.34 10.05
CA ASN A 11 -7.55 -0.91 9.68
C ASN A 11 -6.84 -0.81 8.32
N ARG A 12 -7.43 -0.12 7.34
CA ARG A 12 -6.82 0.06 6.02
C ARG A 12 -5.57 0.92 6.10
N ILE A 13 -5.61 2.04 6.83
CA ILE A 13 -4.46 2.93 7.06
C ILE A 13 -3.34 2.18 7.81
N HIS A 14 -3.70 1.48 8.88
CA HIS A 14 -2.77 0.67 9.67
C HIS A 14 -2.10 -0.41 8.83
N SER A 15 -2.89 -1.18 8.07
CA SER A 15 -2.39 -2.23 7.18
C SER A 15 -1.46 -1.68 6.10
N LEU A 16 -1.84 -0.59 5.45
CA LEU A 16 -1.00 0.09 4.46
C LEU A 16 0.36 0.46 5.05
N ARG A 17 0.38 1.09 6.22
CA ARG A 17 1.60 1.49 6.90
C ARG A 17 2.50 0.28 7.23
N LEU A 18 1.92 -0.79 7.78
CA LEU A 18 2.67 -1.98 8.16
C LEU A 18 3.21 -2.75 6.94
N ARG A 19 2.44 -2.86 5.85
CA ARG A 19 2.90 -3.47 4.59
C ARG A 19 4.15 -2.80 4.03
N LEU A 20 4.27 -1.49 4.24
CA LEU A 20 5.42 -0.70 3.83
C LEU A 20 6.57 -0.68 4.86
N GLY A 21 6.40 -1.34 6.01
CA GLY A 21 7.37 -1.30 7.10
C GLY A 21 7.54 0.08 7.75
N TRP A 22 6.51 0.93 7.65
CA TRP A 22 6.58 2.33 8.06
C TRP A 22 6.15 2.53 9.53
N SER A 23 6.76 3.50 10.21
CA SER A 23 6.24 4.04 11.46
C SER A 23 5.14 5.08 11.18
N CYS A 24 4.36 5.50 12.20
CA CYS A 24 3.36 6.56 12.00
C CYS A 24 4.00 7.86 11.50
N SER A 25 5.23 8.14 11.94
CA SER A 25 6.01 9.29 11.49
C SER A 25 6.41 9.22 10.01
N ASP A 26 6.63 8.02 9.48
CA ASP A 26 6.97 7.84 8.06
C ASP A 26 5.76 8.09 7.16
N LEU A 27 4.60 7.55 7.54
CA LEU A 27 3.35 7.83 6.82
C LEU A 27 2.99 9.32 6.91
N ALA A 28 3.11 9.91 8.09
CA ALA A 28 2.83 11.33 8.30
C ALA A 28 3.72 12.24 7.44
N ARG A 29 5.01 11.90 7.31
CA ARG A 29 5.95 12.62 6.44
C ARG A 29 5.52 12.60 4.97
N ARG A 30 4.95 11.48 4.49
CA ARG A 30 4.46 11.36 3.10
C ARG A 30 3.14 12.09 2.89
N LEU A 31 2.31 12.18 3.92
CA LEU A 31 1.02 12.87 3.86
C LEU A 31 1.11 14.35 4.20
N GLU A 32 2.28 14.82 4.67
CA GLU A 32 2.51 16.18 5.18
C GLU A 32 1.59 16.53 6.36
N CYS A 33 1.37 15.56 7.25
CA CYS A 33 0.64 15.74 8.50
C CYS A 33 1.51 15.34 9.69
N THR A 34 0.92 15.34 10.89
CA THR A 34 1.59 14.90 12.11
C THR A 34 1.45 13.39 12.34
N SER A 35 2.44 12.79 13.00
CA SER A 35 2.35 11.38 13.42
C SER A 35 1.19 11.12 14.38
N LEU A 36 0.80 12.13 15.16
CA LEU A 36 -0.36 12.07 16.05
C LEU A 36 -1.68 11.99 15.26
N GLU A 37 -1.82 12.72 14.15
CA GLU A 37 -2.99 12.59 13.28
C GLU A 37 -3.11 11.17 12.71
N VAL A 38 -2.01 10.61 12.20
CA VAL A 38 -1.98 9.21 11.72
C VAL A 38 -2.37 8.23 12.83
N LEU A 39 -1.83 8.41 14.04
CA LEU A 39 -2.16 7.56 15.17
C LEU A 39 -3.66 7.62 15.50
N LYS A 40 -4.25 8.82 15.52
CA LYS A 40 -5.68 8.99 15.79
C LYS A 40 -6.56 8.33 14.72
N TRP A 41 -6.14 8.37 13.45
CA TRP A 41 -6.81 7.64 12.37
C TRP A 41 -6.79 6.13 12.58
N GLU A 42 -5.64 5.58 12.99
CA GLU A 42 -5.50 4.14 13.27
C GLU A 42 -6.24 3.68 14.53
N LEU A 43 -6.47 4.59 15.49
CA LEU A 43 -7.22 4.32 16.73
C LEU A 43 -8.73 4.59 16.61
N GLN A 44 -9.23 4.94 15.43
CA GLN A 44 -10.63 5.33 15.20
C GLN A 44 -11.08 6.56 16.02
N GLU A 45 -10.15 7.36 16.54
CA GLU A 45 -10.48 8.60 17.26
C GLU A 45 -10.94 9.70 16.29
N ASN A 46 -10.47 9.67 15.04
CA ASN A 46 -10.93 10.50 13.94
C ASN A 46 -10.69 9.80 12.60
N SER A 47 -11.18 10.40 11.51
CA SER A 47 -10.93 9.96 10.13
C SER A 47 -10.06 10.97 9.39
N PRO A 48 -9.28 10.54 8.39
CA PRO A 48 -8.57 11.47 7.52
C PRO A 48 -9.55 12.37 6.78
N GLU A 49 -9.17 13.65 6.64
CA GLU A 49 -9.85 14.59 5.76
C GLU A 49 -9.64 14.23 4.29
N GLU A 50 -10.57 14.63 3.42
CA GLU A 50 -10.56 14.33 1.97
C GLU A 50 -9.25 14.76 1.27
N LYS A 51 -8.59 15.82 1.76
CA LYS A 51 -7.31 16.30 1.24
C LYS A 51 -6.20 15.24 1.26
N TYR A 52 -6.30 14.23 2.12
CA TYR A 52 -5.33 13.15 2.23
C TYR A 52 -5.63 11.96 1.31
N PHE A 53 -6.84 11.85 0.74
CA PHE A 53 -7.30 10.64 0.08
C PHE A 53 -6.47 10.30 -1.16
N SER A 54 -6.22 11.27 -2.04
CA SER A 54 -5.40 11.03 -3.24
C SER A 54 -3.97 10.60 -2.91
N LYS A 55 -3.36 11.13 -1.84
CA LYS A 55 -2.01 10.71 -1.42
C LYS A 55 -2.04 9.31 -0.80
N LEU A 56 -3.06 8.99 -0.01
CA LEU A 56 -3.25 7.64 0.55
C LEU A 56 -3.45 6.60 -0.56
N GLU A 57 -4.30 6.89 -1.56
CA GLU A 57 -4.51 6.02 -2.73
C GLU A 57 -3.23 5.84 -3.54
N PHE A 58 -2.47 6.91 -3.74
CA PHE A 58 -1.18 6.82 -4.42
C PHE A 58 -0.21 5.91 -3.67
N ILE A 59 -0.08 6.07 -2.35
CA ILE A 59 0.79 5.22 -1.52
C ILE A 59 0.34 3.76 -1.55
N GLU A 60 -0.96 3.50 -1.49
CA GLU A 60 -1.51 2.13 -1.57
C GLU A 60 -1.22 1.46 -2.90
N LYS A 61 -1.41 2.16 -4.02
CA LYS A 61 -1.03 1.66 -5.35
C LYS A 61 0.46 1.34 -5.43
N GLN A 62 1.33 2.22 -4.91
CA GLN A 62 2.76 1.93 -4.84
C GLN A 62 3.06 0.67 -4.01
N ALA A 63 2.35 0.46 -2.90
CA ALA A 63 2.50 -0.73 -2.08
C ALA A 63 2.01 -2.01 -2.79
N GLU A 64 1.00 -1.91 -3.65
CA GLU A 64 0.49 -3.00 -4.47
C GLU A 64 1.46 -3.37 -5.59
N GLU A 65 1.98 -2.39 -6.33
CA GLU A 65 2.96 -2.60 -7.40
C GLU A 65 4.25 -3.27 -6.87
N VAL A 66 4.80 -2.77 -5.76
CA VAL A 66 5.99 -3.37 -5.14
C VAL A 66 5.68 -4.79 -4.65
N SER A 67 4.52 -5.02 -4.05
CA SER A 67 4.13 -6.36 -3.60
C SER A 67 3.99 -7.33 -4.78
N TYR A 68 3.47 -6.86 -5.91
CA TYR A 68 3.30 -7.64 -7.12
C TYR A 68 4.66 -7.98 -7.74
N GLU A 69 5.55 -6.99 -7.89
CA GLU A 69 6.92 -7.20 -8.39
C GLU A 69 7.67 -8.24 -7.56
N MET A 70 7.62 -8.14 -6.22
CA MET A 70 8.26 -9.09 -5.31
C MET A 70 7.74 -10.52 -5.43
N GLN A 71 6.49 -10.71 -5.88
CA GLN A 71 5.92 -12.04 -6.14
C GLN A 71 6.32 -12.58 -7.51
N ILE A 72 6.33 -11.72 -8.53
CA ILE A 72 6.52 -12.11 -9.92
C ILE A 72 7.99 -12.33 -10.27
N CYS A 73 8.92 -11.49 -9.79
CA CYS A 73 10.33 -11.59 -10.17
C CYS A 73 10.94 -12.98 -9.90
N PRO A 74 10.78 -13.59 -8.70
CA PRO A 74 11.35 -14.92 -8.45
C PRO A 74 10.74 -16.02 -9.33
N LEU A 75 9.44 -15.90 -9.64
CA LEU A 75 8.75 -16.84 -10.54
C LEU A 75 9.27 -16.71 -11.98
N ALA A 76 9.44 -15.46 -12.44
CA ALA A 76 10.01 -15.16 -13.75
C ALA A 76 11.43 -15.72 -13.87
N GLU A 77 12.30 -15.44 -12.89
CA GLU A 77 13.68 -15.94 -12.86
C GLU A 77 13.73 -17.47 -12.98
N SER A 78 12.98 -18.18 -12.13
CA SER A 78 12.93 -19.65 -12.15
C SER A 78 12.43 -20.20 -13.49
N ARG A 79 11.44 -19.53 -14.11
CA ARG A 79 10.86 -19.96 -15.38
C ARG A 79 11.79 -19.70 -16.56
N LEU A 80 12.49 -18.57 -16.58
CA LEU A 80 13.47 -18.23 -17.61
C LEU A 80 14.65 -19.19 -17.56
N GLU A 81 15.19 -19.47 -16.36
CA GLU A 81 16.27 -20.43 -16.15
C GLU A 81 15.89 -21.85 -16.63
N SER A 82 14.66 -22.30 -16.34
CA SER A 82 14.20 -23.64 -16.74
C SER A 82 13.87 -23.77 -18.23
N THR A 83 13.71 -22.67 -18.95
CA THR A 83 13.32 -22.67 -20.37
C THR A 83 14.38 -22.13 -21.32
N ASP A 84 15.53 -21.69 -20.81
CA ASP A 84 16.61 -21.04 -21.57
C ASP A 84 16.10 -19.87 -22.43
N LYS A 85 15.07 -19.17 -21.91
CA LYS A 85 14.51 -17.96 -22.52
C LYS A 85 15.10 -16.73 -21.84
N GLU A 86 15.30 -15.67 -22.60
CA GLU A 86 15.73 -14.37 -22.06
C GLU A 86 14.54 -13.49 -21.62
N GLN A 87 13.32 -13.80 -22.08
CA GLN A 87 12.11 -13.02 -21.82
C GLN A 87 10.89 -13.93 -21.71
N ILE A 88 9.92 -13.52 -20.89
CA ILE A 88 8.64 -14.20 -20.69
C ILE A 88 7.53 -13.16 -20.55
N LEU A 89 6.36 -13.44 -21.12
CA LEU A 89 5.19 -12.60 -20.93
C LEU A 89 4.65 -12.79 -19.51
N LEU A 90 4.16 -11.71 -18.91
CA LEU A 90 3.59 -11.76 -17.56
C LEU A 90 2.42 -12.76 -17.45
N ASP A 91 1.58 -12.83 -18.48
CA ASP A 91 0.43 -13.74 -18.56
C ASP A 91 0.85 -15.23 -18.57
N GLU A 92 2.12 -15.54 -18.83
CA GLU A 92 2.65 -16.92 -18.75
C GLU A 92 3.07 -17.31 -17.32
N LEU A 93 3.03 -16.38 -16.35
CA LEU A 93 3.42 -16.59 -14.94
C LEU A 93 2.21 -16.69 -13.98
N ILE A 94 1.01 -16.33 -14.42
CA ILE A 94 -0.23 -16.24 -13.61
C ILE A 94 -1.12 -17.45 -13.85
#